data_AF-A5GPY3-F1
#
_entry.id   AF-A5GPY3-F1
#
_cell.length_a   1.000
_cell.length_b   1.000
_cell.length_c   1.000
_cell.angle_alpha   90.00
_cell.angle_beta   90.00
_cell.angle_gamma   90.00
#
_symmetry.space_group_name_H-M   'P 1'
#
loop_
_entity.id
_entity.type
_entity.pdbx_description
1 polymer ?
#
loop_
_entity_poly.entity_id
_entity_poly.type
_entity_poly.pdbx_seq_one_letter_code
_entity_poly.pdbx_strand_id
1 'polypeptide(L)'
;MGKGQLTKAIGVGMGLVILSACRSSHLEADSCLADVEANALDRALQRCNRVVKAHPQDPRPRNDRFLLHTLLQNKQAACQDIAQAAALLQASGAKSHNDLRAEILVRADSCR
;
A
#
# COMPACT_ATOMS: atom_id res chain seq x y z
N MET A 1 -20.81 62.69 -42.98
CA MET A 1 -20.03 63.00 -41.75
C MET A 1 -20.54 62.14 -40.61
N GLY A 2 -19.64 61.49 -39.87
CA GLY A 2 -19.96 60.70 -38.66
C GLY A 2 -19.38 59.28 -38.68
N LYS A 3 -18.10 59.14 -38.34
CA LYS A 3 -17.44 57.86 -37.99
C LYS A 3 -17.71 57.53 -36.51
N GLY A 4 -17.74 56.25 -36.14
CA GLY A 4 -17.67 55.86 -34.72
C GLY A 4 -17.77 54.35 -34.53
N GLN A 5 -16.63 53.73 -34.25
CA GLN A 5 -16.42 52.30 -33.99
C GLN A 5 -17.09 51.85 -32.68
N LEU A 6 -17.34 50.53 -32.52
CA LEU A 6 -16.85 49.76 -31.35
C LEU A 6 -17.11 48.25 -31.51
N THR A 7 -16.01 47.53 -31.38
CA THR A 7 -15.76 46.09 -31.36
C THR A 7 -16.57 45.35 -30.30
N LYS A 8 -17.05 44.13 -30.62
CA LYS A 8 -17.39 43.12 -29.61
C LYS A 8 -16.52 41.89 -29.77
N ALA A 9 -16.03 41.47 -28.61
CA ALA A 9 -14.94 40.56 -28.36
C ALA A 9 -15.18 39.14 -28.87
N ILE A 10 -14.09 38.53 -29.33
CA ILE A 10 -13.95 37.10 -29.61
C ILE A 10 -14.00 36.37 -28.27
N GLY A 11 -15.11 35.67 -28.01
CA GLY A 11 -15.22 34.75 -26.87
C GLY A 11 -14.43 33.48 -27.17
N VAL A 12 -13.20 33.41 -26.65
CA VAL A 12 -12.43 32.16 -26.57
C VAL A 12 -13.07 31.28 -25.50
N GLY A 13 -13.97 30.38 -25.93
CA GLY A 13 -14.48 29.29 -25.10
C GLY A 13 -13.41 28.23 -24.89
N MET A 14 -12.48 28.50 -23.98
CA MET A 14 -11.50 27.55 -23.47
C MET A 14 -12.11 26.84 -22.25
N GLY A 15 -12.38 25.55 -22.37
CA GLY A 15 -12.87 24.68 -21.31
C GLY A 15 -13.68 23.54 -21.92
N LEU A 16 -13.34 22.26 -21.78
CA LEU A 16 -12.95 21.57 -20.56
C LEU A 16 -12.12 20.33 -20.94
N VAL A 17 -10.83 20.30 -20.64
CA VAL A 17 -10.04 19.06 -20.73
C VAL A 17 -10.38 18.23 -19.50
N ILE A 18 -11.22 17.21 -19.67
CA ILE A 18 -11.46 16.21 -18.63
C ILE A 18 -10.23 15.31 -18.60
N LEU A 19 -9.23 15.68 -17.80
CA LEU A 19 -8.15 14.77 -17.44
C LEU A 19 -8.77 13.66 -16.58
N SER A 20 -8.97 12.52 -17.24
CA SER A 20 -9.28 11.23 -16.64
C SER A 20 -8.31 10.98 -15.48
N ALA A 21 -8.78 11.14 -14.24
CA ALA A 21 -8.05 10.70 -13.07
C ALA A 21 -8.12 9.18 -13.03
N CYS A 22 -7.16 8.51 -13.67
CA CYS A 22 -6.89 7.10 -13.40
C CYS A 22 -6.44 6.97 -11.94
N ARG A 23 -7.39 6.86 -11.01
CA ARG A 23 -7.11 6.23 -9.71
C ARG A 23 -7.07 4.72 -9.95
N SER A 24 -5.99 4.27 -10.59
CA SER A 24 -5.66 2.85 -10.60
C SER A 24 -5.34 2.49 -9.15
N SER A 25 -6.32 2.00 -8.40
CA SER A 25 -6.13 1.37 -7.10
C SER A 25 -5.45 0.02 -7.31
N HIS A 26 -4.27 0.04 -7.93
CA HIS A 26 -3.36 -1.07 -7.86
C HIS A 26 -2.92 -1.11 -6.40
N LEU A 27 -3.42 -2.09 -5.67
CA LEU A 27 -2.87 -2.44 -4.38
C LEU A 27 -1.48 -2.94 -4.72
N GLU A 28 -0.48 -2.06 -4.82
CA GLU A 28 0.91 -2.46 -5.01
C GLU A 28 1.34 -3.33 -3.83
N ALA A 29 2.31 -4.21 -4.05
CA ALA A 29 2.90 -4.98 -2.96
C ALA A 29 3.81 -4.12 -2.05
N ASP A 30 3.98 -2.83 -2.40
CA ASP A 30 4.54 -1.81 -1.54
C ASP A 30 3.86 -1.78 -0.16
N SER A 31 4.57 -1.23 0.83
CA SER A 31 4.18 -1.40 2.22
C SER A 31 2.71 -1.03 2.47
N CYS A 32 1.93 -2.00 2.95
CA CYS A 32 0.54 -1.77 3.32
C CYS A 32 0.43 -0.92 4.59
N LEU A 33 1.56 -0.48 5.14
CA LEU A 33 1.70 0.47 6.23
C LEU A 33 1.90 1.92 5.77
N ALA A 34 1.81 2.21 4.47
CA ALA A 34 1.79 3.59 3.99
C ALA A 34 0.69 4.40 4.71
N ASP A 35 1.04 5.60 5.17
CA ASP A 35 0.14 6.54 5.85
C ASP A 35 -0.58 5.95 7.08
N VAL A 36 0.05 5.01 7.81
CA VAL A 36 -0.48 4.53 9.09
C VAL A 36 -0.22 5.56 10.18
N GLU A 37 -1.28 6.24 10.59
CA GLU A 37 -1.32 6.88 11.90
C GLU A 37 -1.52 5.81 12.98
N ALA A 38 -0.78 5.91 14.10
CA ALA A 38 -0.90 4.99 15.23
C ALA A 38 -2.34 4.89 15.78
N ASN A 39 -3.16 5.92 15.53
CA ASN A 39 -4.55 6.02 15.98
C ASN A 39 -5.53 5.27 15.05
N ALA A 40 -5.02 4.63 13.99
CA ALA A 40 -5.81 4.05 12.90
C ALA A 40 -5.46 2.58 12.62
N LEU A 41 -5.01 1.83 13.64
CA LEU A 41 -4.52 0.44 13.48
C LEU A 41 -5.55 -0.48 12.82
N ASP A 42 -6.84 -0.38 13.17
CA ASP A 42 -7.88 -1.22 12.56
C ASP A 42 -8.07 -0.94 11.05
N ARG A 43 -8.01 0.33 10.65
CA ARG A 43 -8.09 0.71 9.23
C ARG A 43 -6.86 0.22 8.48
N ALA A 44 -5.68 0.36 9.08
CA ALA A 44 -4.44 -0.17 8.55
C ALA A 44 -4.52 -1.70 8.39
N LEU A 45 -5.07 -2.40 9.38
CA LEU A 45 -5.22 -3.85 9.33
C LEU A 45 -6.17 -4.28 8.21
N GLN A 46 -7.30 -3.59 8.05
CA GLN A 46 -8.21 -3.86 6.93
C GLN A 46 -7.57 -3.64 5.56
N ARG A 47 -6.70 -2.63 5.43
CA ARG A 47 -5.92 -2.41 4.20
C ARG A 47 -4.92 -3.53 3.98
N CYS A 48 -4.11 -3.87 4.98
CA CYS A 48 -3.15 -4.97 4.89
C CYS A 48 -3.83 -6.31 4.60
N ASN A 49 -5.03 -6.57 5.12
CA ASN A 49 -5.82 -7.75 4.77
C ASN A 49 -6.11 -7.84 3.25
N ARG A 50 -6.41 -6.71 2.60
CA ARG A 50 -6.62 -6.67 1.15
C ARG A 50 -5.33 -6.90 0.38
N VAL A 51 -4.22 -6.30 0.82
CA VAL A 51 -2.90 -6.46 0.17
C VAL A 51 -2.39 -7.90 0.30
N VAL A 52 -2.49 -8.51 1.49
CA VAL A 52 -2.17 -9.93 1.73
C VAL A 52 -2.96 -10.87 0.82
N LYS A 53 -4.24 -10.56 0.57
CA LYS A 53 -5.10 -11.32 -0.34
C LYS A 53 -4.72 -11.13 -1.81
N ALA A 54 -4.33 -9.91 -2.19
CA ALA A 54 -3.92 -9.60 -3.57
C ALA A 54 -2.55 -10.17 -3.92
N HIS A 55 -1.63 -10.24 -2.95
CA HIS A 55 -0.25 -10.71 -3.13
C HIS A 55 0.07 -11.89 -2.21
N PRO A 56 -0.52 -13.07 -2.45
CA PRO A 56 -0.34 -14.21 -1.56
C PRO A 56 1.09 -14.77 -1.55
N GLN A 57 1.88 -14.50 -2.59
CA GLN A 57 3.25 -15.00 -2.75
C GLN A 57 4.33 -13.96 -2.38
N ASP A 58 3.94 -12.73 -2.04
CA ASP A 58 4.87 -11.72 -1.53
C ASP A 58 4.95 -11.83 0.01
N PRO A 59 6.15 -11.97 0.60
CA PRO A 59 6.31 -11.97 2.05
C PRO A 59 6.07 -10.60 2.70
N ARG A 60 6.21 -9.48 1.98
CA ARG A 60 6.12 -8.11 2.54
C ARG A 60 4.76 -7.81 3.17
N PRO A 61 3.60 -8.07 2.53
CA PRO A 61 2.30 -7.77 3.14
C PRO A 61 2.04 -8.55 4.43
N ARG A 62 2.58 -9.77 4.56
CA ARG A 62 2.50 -10.56 5.79
C ARG A 62 3.43 -10.02 6.88
N ASN A 63 4.64 -9.62 6.52
CA ASN A 63 5.55 -8.93 7.45
C ASN A 63 4.92 -7.63 7.98
N ASP A 64 4.27 -6.85 7.13
CA ASP A 64 3.59 -5.63 7.53
C ASP A 64 2.39 -5.92 8.45
N ARG A 65 1.58 -6.92 8.11
CA ARG A 65 0.42 -7.31 8.94
C ARG A 65 0.82 -7.90 10.29
N PHE A 66 1.98 -8.56 10.40
CA PHE A 66 2.57 -8.95 11.69
C PHE A 66 2.72 -7.76 12.64
N LEU A 67 3.22 -6.61 12.15
CA LEU A 67 3.40 -5.43 12.99
C LEU A 67 2.06 -4.95 13.56
N LEU A 68 1.04 -4.87 12.70
CA LEU A 68 -0.29 -4.42 13.12
C LEU A 68 -0.93 -5.38 14.13
N HIS A 69 -0.83 -6.69 13.92
CA HIS A 69 -1.30 -7.66 14.90
C HIS A 69 -0.55 -7.58 16.22
N THR A 70 0.76 -7.29 16.19
CA THR A 70 1.57 -7.07 17.40
C THR A 70 1.10 -5.83 18.17
N LEU A 71 0.90 -4.70 17.47
CA LEU A 71 0.41 -3.46 18.08
C LEU A 71 -1.00 -3.62 18.68
N LEU A 72 -1.85 -4.42 18.02
CA LEU A 72 -3.19 -4.79 18.50
C LEU A 72 -3.19 -5.91 19.55
N GLN A 73 -2.03 -6.31 20.08
CA GLN A 73 -1.87 -7.38 21.07
C GLN A 73 -2.42 -8.74 20.63
N ASN A 74 -2.58 -8.97 19.32
CA ASN A 74 -3.00 -10.24 18.73
C ASN A 74 -1.77 -11.08 18.35
N LYS A 75 -1.07 -11.60 19.37
CA LYS A 75 0.16 -12.38 19.18
C LYS A 75 -0.04 -13.60 18.27
N GLN A 76 -1.19 -14.28 18.37
CA GLN A 76 -1.45 -15.48 17.58
C GLN A 76 -1.51 -15.18 16.08
N ALA A 77 -2.27 -14.15 15.68
CA ALA A 77 -2.35 -13.76 14.27
C ALA A 77 -1.02 -13.21 13.75
N ALA A 78 -0.30 -12.45 14.58
CA ALA A 78 1.05 -11.99 14.23
C ALA A 78 1.96 -13.18 13.91
N CYS A 79 2.06 -14.15 14.82
CA CYS A 79 2.93 -15.31 14.61
C CYS A 79 2.52 -16.17 13.41
N GLN A 80 1.24 -16.26 13.08
CA GLN A 80 0.77 -16.93 11.86
C GLN A 80 1.24 -16.23 10.59
N ASP A 81 1.24 -14.89 10.57
CA ASP A 81 1.69 -14.11 9.41
C ASP A 81 3.19 -14.24 9.18
N ILE A 82 3.99 -14.08 10.24
CA ILE A 82 5.44 -14.09 10.07
C ILE A 82 5.98 -15.49 9.75
N ALA A 83 5.32 -16.55 10.22
CA ALA A 83 5.64 -17.91 9.82
C ALA A 83 5.41 -18.12 8.32
N GLN A 84 4.30 -17.62 7.78
CA GLN A 84 4.03 -17.68 6.35
C GLN A 84 5.02 -16.82 5.54
N ALA A 85 5.36 -15.62 6.02
CA ALA A 85 6.37 -14.77 5.37
C ALA A 85 7.74 -15.46 5.32
N ALA A 86 8.16 -16.11 6.40
CA ALA A 86 9.41 -16.88 6.46
C ALA A 86 9.40 -18.08 5.48
N ALA A 87 8.27 -18.78 5.36
CA ALA A 87 8.13 -19.87 4.39
C ALA A 87 8.26 -19.37 2.93
N LEU A 88 7.68 -18.21 2.61
CA LEU A 88 7.82 -17.59 1.29
C LEU A 88 9.27 -17.19 0.97
N LEU A 89 10.04 -16.69 1.94
CA LEU A 89 11.47 -16.40 1.77
C LEU A 89 12.31 -17.65 1.46
N GLN A 90 11.94 -18.80 2.06
CA GLN A 90 12.59 -20.08 1.78
C GLN A 90 12.27 -20.56 0.36
N ALA A 91 11.01 -20.40 -0.08
CA ALA A 91 10.57 -20.82 -1.41
C ALA A 91 11.10 -19.94 -2.56
N SER A 92 11.32 -18.63 -2.33
CA SER A 92 11.70 -17.65 -3.35
C SER A 92 13.21 -17.55 -3.64
N GLY A 93 14.03 -18.37 -2.97
CA GLY A 93 15.48 -18.42 -3.17
C GLY A 93 16.25 -17.32 -2.43
N ALA A 94 17.57 -17.51 -2.25
CA ALA A 94 18.38 -16.74 -1.30
C ALA A 94 18.50 -15.23 -1.59
N LYS A 95 18.32 -14.79 -2.84
CA LYS A 95 18.47 -13.39 -3.26
C LYS A 95 17.16 -12.61 -3.28
N SER A 96 16.02 -13.26 -3.08
CA SER A 96 14.71 -12.61 -3.07
C SER A 96 14.43 -11.93 -1.73
N HIS A 97 13.83 -10.74 -1.78
CA HIS A 97 13.47 -9.90 -0.63
C HIS A 97 14.62 -9.74 0.40
N ASN A 98 15.85 -9.51 -0.10
CA ASN A 98 17.03 -9.35 0.75
C ASN A 98 16.90 -8.23 1.77
N ASP A 99 16.14 -7.18 1.44
CA ASP A 99 15.82 -6.05 2.31
C ASP A 99 14.97 -6.45 3.52
N LEU A 100 14.13 -7.48 3.39
CA LEU A 100 13.23 -7.95 4.45
C LEU A 100 13.70 -9.21 5.16
N ARG A 101 14.63 -9.96 4.58
CA ARG A 101 14.98 -11.31 5.04
C ARG A 101 15.40 -11.34 6.50
N ALA A 102 16.33 -10.47 6.90
CA ALA A 102 16.80 -10.41 8.28
C ALA A 102 15.67 -10.04 9.25
N GLU A 103 14.86 -9.05 8.90
CA GLU A 103 13.72 -8.60 9.69
C GLU A 103 12.70 -9.73 9.92
N ILE A 104 12.31 -10.44 8.85
CA ILE A 104 11.33 -11.52 8.93
C ILE A 104 11.85 -12.67 9.79
N LEU A 105 13.13 -13.02 9.68
CA LEU A 105 13.72 -14.11 10.46
C LEU A 105 13.81 -13.76 11.95
N VAL A 106 14.15 -12.52 12.30
CA VAL A 106 14.16 -12.04 13.70
C VAL A 106 12.75 -12.03 14.27
N ARG A 107 11.76 -11.52 13.52
CA ARG A 107 10.36 -11.52 13.95
C ARG A 107 9.82 -12.95 14.12
N ALA A 108 10.18 -13.87 13.23
CA ALA A 108 9.82 -15.29 13.37
C ALA A 108 10.46 -15.95 14.60
N ASP A 109 11.66 -15.52 15.01
CA ASP A 109 12.29 -15.97 16.24
C ASP A 109 11.53 -15.57 17.49
N SER A 110 10.94 -14.37 17.51
CA SER A 110 10.12 -13.89 18.63
C SER A 110 8.84 -14.70 18.91
N CYS A 111 8.48 -15.60 18.00
CA CYS A 111 7.30 -16.47 18.09
C CYS A 111 7.64 -17.89 18.59
N ARG A 112 8.92 -18.16 18.90
CA ARG A 112 9.39 -19.44 19.46
C ARG A 112 9.41 -19.44 20.98
#